data_AF-A0A2V7WE12-F1
#
_entry.id   AF-A0A2V7WE12-F1
#
_cell.length_a   1.000
_cell.length_b   1.000
_cell.length_c   1.000
_cell.angle_alpha   90.00
_cell.angle_beta   90.00
_cell.angle_gamma   90.00
#
_symmetry.space_group_name_H-M   'P 1'
#
loop_
_entity.id
_entity.type
_entity.pdbx_description
1 polymer ?
#
loop_
_entity_poly.entity_id
_entity_poly.type
_entity_poly.pdbx_seq_one_letter_code
_entity_poly.pdbx_strand_id
1 'polypeptide(L)'
;MSSSTRGRESASLPASWPPSLPGVGGRDLEAWRLGGWEGGRVEAGRPFPGIIVPTKQLNPISMKRVFLALAICLAANAASASIAVFSDGRNMKIEAYAVEEDTIHLTFAGGGKMSMALTRIERIVDDEVTTPEVVEEVKKIVEEGVFPKRSWKYSEVSPPLWQSKYNEIIVAAAKKFDVDAALVSAVIKAESDYNPHELSHKGARGLMQLMPATAERFGVKNSFDPEENIYAGARYLKWLLKTFDGNADLAVAAYNAGEGNIWKYNGVPPFRETVNYINRIAKHIRKAIDENVIASAEVASAASVNR
;
A
#
# COMPACT_ATOMS: atom_id res chain seq x y z
N MET A 1 -0.95 -24.18 -60.44
CA MET A 1 -2.37 -23.86 -60.77
C MET A 1 -3.27 -24.50 -59.72
N SER A 2 -4.37 -23.81 -59.44
CA SER A 2 -5.48 -24.08 -58.49
C SER A 2 -5.22 -23.97 -56.97
N SER A 3 -5.51 -22.76 -56.51
CA SER A 3 -6.00 -22.33 -55.21
C SER A 3 -7.16 -23.15 -54.62
N SER A 4 -7.19 -23.29 -53.29
CA SER A 4 -8.43 -23.38 -52.52
C SER A 4 -8.23 -22.76 -51.14
N THR A 5 -8.99 -21.69 -50.89
CA THR A 5 -9.11 -20.89 -49.68
C THR A 5 -10.25 -21.41 -48.78
N ARG A 6 -10.04 -21.41 -47.46
CA ARG A 6 -11.03 -21.28 -46.35
C ARG A 6 -10.31 -21.64 -45.04
N GLY A 7 -10.48 -20.98 -43.90
CA GLY A 7 -11.29 -19.82 -43.52
C GLY A 7 -10.86 -19.44 -42.09
N ARG A 8 -10.73 -18.14 -41.82
CA ARG A 8 -10.53 -17.56 -40.49
C ARG A 8 -11.85 -17.64 -39.73
N GLU A 9 -11.86 -18.27 -38.57
CA GLU A 9 -12.94 -18.07 -37.59
C GLU A 9 -12.52 -16.94 -36.64
N SER A 10 -13.21 -15.81 -36.79
CA SER A 10 -13.27 -14.70 -35.86
C SER A 10 -14.31 -15.02 -34.78
N ALA A 11 -13.88 -15.20 -33.53
CA ALA A 11 -14.79 -15.29 -32.39
C ALA A 11 -15.11 -13.89 -31.87
N SER A 12 -16.40 -13.58 -31.89
CA SER A 12 -17.05 -12.30 -31.63
C SER A 12 -17.12 -11.98 -30.14
N LEU A 13 -16.95 -10.70 -29.79
CA LEU A 13 -17.27 -10.14 -28.47
C LEU A 13 -18.80 -10.06 -28.28
N PRO A 14 -19.34 -10.37 -27.08
CA PRO A 14 -20.70 -9.97 -26.75
C PRO A 14 -20.72 -8.61 -26.05
N ALA A 15 -21.41 -7.65 -26.69
CA ALA A 15 -21.97 -6.47 -26.05
C ALA A 15 -23.46 -6.73 -25.77
N SER A 16 -23.91 -6.52 -24.52
CA SER A 16 -25.25 -5.98 -24.24
C SER A 16 -25.45 -5.72 -22.74
N TRP A 17 -25.82 -4.48 -22.44
CA TRP A 17 -26.43 -4.01 -21.20
C TRP A 17 -27.86 -4.57 -21.02
N PRO A 18 -28.41 -4.57 -19.79
CA PRO A 18 -29.86 -4.52 -19.57
C PRO A 18 -30.35 -3.11 -19.16
N PRO A 19 -31.67 -2.86 -19.19
CA PRO A 19 -32.28 -1.61 -19.68
C PRO A 19 -32.76 -0.64 -18.59
N SER A 20 -33.05 0.60 -19.01
CA SER A 20 -33.68 1.65 -18.21
C SER A 20 -35.23 1.68 -18.33
N LEU A 21 -35.86 1.72 -17.14
CA LEU A 21 -37.11 2.39 -16.71
C LEU A 21 -38.49 1.91 -17.24
N PRO A 22 -39.55 2.03 -16.41
CA PRO A 22 -40.38 3.25 -16.44
C PRO A 22 -40.91 3.73 -15.06
N GLY A 23 -41.22 5.03 -14.95
CA GLY A 23 -42.08 5.56 -13.87
C GLY A 23 -41.89 7.02 -13.48
N VAL A 24 -42.03 7.97 -14.41
CA VAL A 24 -42.22 9.40 -14.08
C VAL A 24 -43.73 9.68 -14.04
N GLY A 25 -44.25 9.92 -12.84
CA GLY A 25 -45.49 10.66 -12.62
C GLY A 25 -45.12 12.09 -12.28
N GLY A 26 -45.47 13.03 -13.16
CA GLY A 26 -45.11 14.44 -13.02
C GLY A 26 -45.77 15.13 -11.82
N ARG A 27 -45.04 16.09 -11.26
CA ARG A 27 -45.51 17.47 -10.99
C ARG A 27 -44.36 18.30 -10.42
N ASP A 28 -44.32 19.54 -10.90
CA ASP A 28 -43.79 20.74 -10.26
C ASP A 28 -42.27 21.01 -10.32
N LEU A 29 -41.84 21.50 -11.49
CA LEU A 29 -40.72 22.45 -11.63
C LEU A 29 -41.31 23.87 -11.63
N GLU A 30 -41.07 24.65 -10.58
CA GLU A 30 -41.01 26.13 -10.53
C GLU A 30 -41.00 26.56 -9.05
N ALA A 31 -39.86 27.02 -8.52
CA ALA A 31 -39.76 27.97 -7.39
C ALA A 31 -38.31 28.16 -6.91
N TRP A 32 -37.42 28.69 -7.74
CA TRP A 32 -36.25 29.45 -7.24
C TRP A 32 -36.06 30.69 -8.12
N ARG A 33 -37.03 31.60 -7.99
CA ARG A 33 -36.92 32.99 -8.41
C ARG A 33 -37.60 33.82 -7.34
N LEU A 34 -36.93 34.91 -6.93
CA LEU A 34 -37.33 36.02 -6.05
C LEU A 34 -36.62 36.08 -4.68
N GLY A 35 -35.94 37.22 -4.47
CA GLY A 35 -35.18 37.65 -3.29
C GLY A 35 -33.73 37.98 -3.70
N GLY A 36 -33.39 39.13 -4.27
CA GLY A 36 -33.87 40.48 -3.99
C GLY A 36 -33.03 41.10 -2.88
N TRP A 37 -31.87 41.67 -3.21
CA TRP A 37 -31.14 42.58 -2.32
C TRP A 37 -30.63 43.77 -3.13
N GLU A 38 -31.13 44.96 -2.75
CA GLU A 38 -30.91 46.26 -3.37
C GLU A 38 -29.59 46.89 -2.93
N GLY A 39 -29.00 47.66 -3.83
CA GLY A 39 -27.82 48.48 -3.57
C GLY A 39 -28.15 49.75 -2.78
N GLY A 40 -27.18 50.18 -1.96
CA GLY A 40 -27.17 51.50 -1.33
C GLY A 40 -25.75 52.08 -1.37
N ARG A 41 -25.58 53.17 -2.10
CA ARG A 41 -24.38 54.01 -2.18
C ARG A 41 -24.61 55.23 -1.28
N VAL A 42 -23.64 55.59 -0.42
CA VAL A 42 -23.55 56.95 0.17
C VAL A 42 -22.07 57.36 0.28
N GLU A 43 -21.82 58.64 0.02
CA GLU A 43 -20.54 59.29 -0.27
C GLU A 43 -19.64 59.65 0.93
N ALA A 44 -18.46 60.18 0.57
CA ALA A 44 -17.24 60.47 1.31
C ALA A 44 -17.29 61.57 2.40
N GLY A 45 -16.31 61.50 3.34
CA GLY A 45 -16.04 62.61 4.27
C GLY A 45 -14.92 62.42 5.32
N ARG A 46 -13.67 62.13 4.90
CA ARG A 46 -12.34 62.62 5.43
C ARG A 46 -11.94 62.53 6.94
N PRO A 47 -10.63 62.67 7.30
CA PRO A 47 -9.87 61.63 8.01
C PRO A 47 -9.22 62.06 9.36
N PHE A 48 -8.67 61.11 10.13
CA PHE A 48 -7.71 61.34 11.23
C PHE A 48 -6.82 60.08 11.48
N PRO A 49 -5.65 60.19 12.13
CA PRO A 49 -4.39 59.92 11.46
C PRO A 49 -3.55 58.77 12.05
N GLY A 50 -2.65 58.30 11.18
CA GLY A 50 -1.29 57.77 11.41
C GLY A 50 -0.90 57.15 12.75
N ILE A 51 -0.49 55.87 12.70
CA ILE A 51 0.58 55.37 13.56
C ILE A 51 1.62 54.65 12.69
N ILE A 52 2.84 55.12 12.87
CA ILE A 52 4.10 54.76 12.20
C ILE A 52 4.58 53.41 12.75
N VAL A 53 5.02 52.52 11.86
CA VAL A 53 5.77 51.30 12.21
C VAL A 53 7.27 51.64 12.15
N PRO A 54 8.07 51.43 13.21
CA PRO A 54 9.51 51.39 13.07
C PRO A 54 10.00 49.94 12.99
N THR A 55 10.77 49.65 11.96
CA THR A 55 11.67 48.50 11.86
C THR A 55 13.01 48.86 12.48
N LYS A 56 13.56 48.02 13.37
CA LYS A 56 14.95 47.50 13.31
C LYS A 56 15.46 46.88 14.61
N GLN A 57 16.18 45.77 14.38
CA GLN A 57 17.42 45.31 15.03
C GLN A 57 17.38 44.70 16.43
N LEU A 58 17.66 43.39 16.43
CA LEU A 58 18.10 42.55 17.55
C LEU A 58 19.56 42.84 17.94
N ASN A 59 19.85 42.74 19.25
CA ASN A 59 20.95 41.98 19.92
C ASN A 59 21.38 42.64 21.26
N PRO A 60 22.12 41.97 22.18
CA PRO A 60 21.95 40.65 22.81
C PRO A 60 22.09 40.74 24.37
N ILE A 61 22.19 39.58 25.06
CA ILE A 61 22.70 39.35 26.44
C ILE A 61 21.65 39.29 27.57
N SER A 62 21.30 38.09 28.05
CA SER A 62 22.00 37.44 29.17
C SER A 62 21.28 36.18 29.60
N MET A 63 22.06 35.11 29.68
CA MET A 63 21.65 33.73 29.89
C MET A 63 21.44 33.47 31.38
N LYS A 64 20.21 33.14 31.80
CA LYS A 64 19.93 32.19 32.91
C LYS A 64 18.42 31.87 33.01
N ARG A 65 18.08 30.68 32.52
CA ARG A 65 16.98 29.78 32.95
C ARG A 65 15.53 30.25 32.71
N VAL A 66 14.90 29.75 31.64
CA VAL A 66 13.65 28.97 31.70
C VAL A 66 13.67 27.95 30.55
N PHE A 67 13.56 26.68 30.90
CA PHE A 67 13.37 25.56 29.97
C PHE A 67 11.91 25.49 29.52
N LEU A 68 11.72 24.87 28.34
CA LEU A 68 10.47 24.30 27.83
C LEU A 68 9.62 25.22 26.92
N ALA A 69 9.83 25.07 25.61
CA ALA A 69 8.74 25.09 24.66
C ALA A 69 9.02 24.02 23.59
N LEU A 70 8.20 22.97 23.64
CA LEU A 70 8.11 21.90 22.68
C LEU A 70 7.81 22.54 21.31
N ALA A 71 8.80 22.60 20.42
CA ALA A 71 8.55 22.90 19.02
C ALA A 71 7.94 21.64 18.39
N ILE A 72 6.62 21.50 18.51
CA ILE A 72 5.85 20.62 17.64
C ILE A 72 6.00 21.21 16.24
N CYS A 73 6.96 20.70 15.48
CA CYS A 73 6.96 20.84 14.04
C CYS A 73 5.73 20.08 13.53
N LEU A 74 4.58 20.74 13.49
CA LEU A 74 3.50 20.42 12.56
C LEU A 74 4.05 20.68 11.15
N ALA A 75 4.79 19.70 10.62
CA ALA A 75 4.92 19.58 9.19
C ALA A 75 3.51 19.29 8.68
N ALA A 76 2.83 20.33 8.22
CA ALA A 76 1.62 20.19 7.42
C ALA A 76 2.04 19.49 6.12
N ASN A 77 1.95 18.15 6.11
CA ASN A 77 1.95 17.42 4.87
C ASN A 77 0.75 17.93 4.06
N ALA A 78 0.98 18.26 2.78
CA ALA A 78 -0.08 18.56 1.85
C ALA A 78 -1.19 17.50 2.00
N ALA A 79 -2.44 17.94 2.10
CA ALA A 79 -3.61 17.07 2.23
C ALA A 79 -3.69 16.15 1.01
N SER A 80 -2.99 15.01 1.09
CA SER A 80 -3.14 13.92 0.15
C SER A 80 -4.38 13.16 0.59
N ALA A 81 -5.40 13.10 -0.26
CA ALA A 81 -6.50 12.20 0.01
C ALA A 81 -5.93 10.77 0.11
N SER A 82 -6.42 10.00 1.08
CA SER A 82 -6.17 8.56 1.17
C SER A 82 -7.52 7.84 1.05
N ILE A 83 -7.47 6.54 0.77
CA ILE A 83 -8.62 5.66 0.74
C ILE A 83 -8.47 4.68 1.91
N ALA A 84 -9.35 4.79 2.90
CA ALA A 84 -9.50 3.79 3.94
C ALA A 84 -10.28 2.60 3.37
N VAL A 85 -9.69 1.41 3.44
CA VAL A 85 -10.34 0.15 3.09
C VAL A 85 -10.69 -0.58 4.38
N PHE A 86 -11.96 -0.90 4.52
CA PHE A 86 -12.54 -1.49 5.70
C PHE A 86 -12.51 -3.01 5.61
N SER A 87 -12.40 -3.66 6.77
CA SER A 87 -12.49 -5.12 6.94
C SER A 87 -13.77 -5.75 6.38
N ASP A 88 -14.83 -4.97 6.16
CA ASP A 88 -16.09 -5.40 5.55
C ASP A 88 -16.17 -5.15 4.03
N GLY A 89 -15.05 -4.76 3.41
CA GLY A 89 -14.94 -4.50 1.97
C GLY A 89 -15.39 -3.11 1.54
N ARG A 90 -15.90 -2.27 2.44
CA ARG A 90 -16.20 -0.86 2.11
C ARG A 90 -14.91 -0.08 1.89
N ASN A 91 -14.97 0.94 1.05
CA ASN A 91 -13.88 1.90 0.86
C ASN A 91 -14.40 3.32 1.04
N MET A 92 -13.55 4.21 1.53
CA MET A 92 -13.92 5.61 1.77
C MET A 92 -12.74 6.54 1.57
N LYS A 93 -12.97 7.64 0.84
CA LYS A 93 -11.99 8.73 0.72
C LYS A 93 -11.91 9.49 2.04
N ILE A 94 -10.68 9.69 2.51
CA ILE A 94 -10.33 10.43 3.71
C ILE A 94 -9.33 11.51 3.33
N GLU A 95 -9.41 12.66 3.97
CA GLU A 95 -8.47 13.78 3.78
C GLU A 95 -7.24 13.62 4.67
N ALA A 96 -7.42 13.06 5.85
CA ALA A 96 -6.36 12.76 6.78
C ALA A 96 -6.79 11.61 7.71
N TYR A 97 -5.80 10.98 8.34
CA TYR A 97 -6.03 10.11 9.47
C TYR A 97 -4.95 10.28 10.53
N ALA A 98 -5.27 9.93 11.76
CA ALA A 98 -4.31 9.77 12.85
C ALA A 98 -4.56 8.44 13.52
N VAL A 99 -3.48 7.71 13.83
CA VAL A 99 -3.54 6.46 14.58
C VAL A 99 -3.04 6.73 15.99
N GLU A 100 -3.88 6.44 16.98
CA GLU A 100 -3.55 6.54 18.41
C GLU A 100 -3.82 5.17 19.04
N GLU A 101 -2.76 4.49 19.46
CA GLU A 101 -2.81 3.13 20.00
C GLU A 101 -3.53 2.15 19.06
N ASP A 102 -4.76 1.76 19.40
CA ASP A 102 -5.63 0.86 18.63
C ASP A 102 -6.85 1.59 18.03
N THR A 103 -6.86 2.92 18.07
CA THR A 103 -7.92 3.76 17.50
C THR A 103 -7.39 4.52 16.29
N ILE A 104 -8.21 4.60 15.25
CA ILE A 104 -7.96 5.46 14.10
C ILE A 104 -8.99 6.58 14.04
N HIS A 105 -8.50 7.80 13.86
CA HIS A 105 -9.27 9.01 13.66
C HIS A 105 -9.21 9.40 12.19
N LEU A 106 -10.30 9.24 11.46
CA LEU A 106 -10.43 9.61 10.06
C LEU A 106 -11.01 11.02 9.95
N THR A 107 -10.46 11.84 9.07
CA THR A 107 -11.00 13.14 8.66
C THR A 107 -11.51 13.04 7.22
N PHE A 108 -12.72 13.51 6.94
CA PHE A 108 -13.34 13.46 5.62
C PHE A 108 -13.17 14.78 4.87
N ALA A 109 -13.09 14.70 3.53
CA ALA A 109 -12.93 15.85 2.64
C ALA A 109 -14.06 16.92 2.74
N GLY A 110 -15.16 16.63 3.43
CA GLY A 110 -16.26 17.55 3.71
C GLY A 110 -16.30 18.12 5.14
N GLY A 111 -15.26 17.91 5.96
CA GLY A 111 -15.16 18.50 7.29
C GLY A 111 -15.75 17.68 8.45
N GLY A 112 -15.94 16.36 8.30
CA GLY A 112 -16.34 15.46 9.38
C GLY A 112 -15.17 14.63 9.93
N LYS A 113 -15.28 14.15 11.17
CA LYS A 113 -14.33 13.21 11.77
C LYS A 113 -15.05 11.95 12.26
N MET A 114 -14.41 10.80 12.13
CA MET A 114 -14.90 9.54 12.68
C MET A 114 -13.76 8.82 13.38
N SER A 115 -14.05 8.25 14.56
CA SER A 115 -13.08 7.44 15.31
C SER A 115 -13.59 6.01 15.40
N MET A 116 -12.70 5.04 15.27
CA MET A 116 -13.03 3.62 15.40
C MET A 116 -11.80 2.78 15.73
N ALA A 117 -12.02 1.52 16.09
CA ALA A 117 -10.92 0.56 16.24
C ALA A 117 -10.17 0.35 14.92
N LEU A 118 -8.84 0.32 14.99
CA LEU A 118 -7.95 0.11 13.84
C LEU A 118 -8.17 -1.27 13.21
N THR A 119 -8.68 -2.25 13.97
CA THR A 119 -9.09 -3.57 13.44
C THR A 119 -10.24 -3.50 12.44
N ARG A 120 -11.00 -2.38 12.40
CA ARG A 120 -12.01 -2.19 11.35
C ARG A 120 -11.41 -1.77 10.02
N ILE A 121 -10.16 -1.30 10.01
CA ILE A 121 -9.42 -0.90 8.82
C ILE A 121 -8.54 -2.06 8.38
N GLU A 122 -8.83 -2.57 7.19
CA GLU A 122 -7.98 -3.55 6.54
C GLU A 122 -6.64 -2.89 6.14
N ARG A 123 -6.69 -1.67 5.61
CA ARG A 123 -5.53 -0.88 5.16
C ARG A 123 -5.90 0.54 4.77
N ILE A 124 -4.89 1.38 4.59
CA ILE A 124 -5.01 2.75 4.10
C ILE A 124 -4.11 2.92 2.89
N VAL A 125 -4.72 3.31 1.78
CA VAL A 125 -4.06 3.51 0.49
C VAL A 125 -3.94 5.01 0.25
N ASP A 126 -2.78 5.49 -0.16
CA ASP A 126 -2.66 6.90 -0.55
C ASP A 126 -3.30 7.07 -1.95
N ASP A 127 -4.13 8.10 -2.16
CA ASP A 127 -4.71 8.44 -3.47
C ASP A 127 -3.59 9.08 -4.32
N GLU A 128 -2.55 8.28 -4.64
CA GLU A 128 -1.39 8.73 -5.41
C GLU A 128 -1.82 9.05 -6.85
N VAL A 129 -1.36 10.19 -7.36
CA VAL A 129 -1.53 10.57 -8.78
C VAL A 129 -0.76 9.58 -9.65
N THR A 130 -1.49 8.82 -10.46
CA THR A 130 -0.93 7.90 -11.44
C THR A 130 -0.23 8.69 -12.56
N THR A 131 1.11 8.63 -12.62
CA THR A 131 1.85 9.19 -13.75
C THR A 131 1.87 8.18 -14.92
N PRO A 132 2.01 8.63 -16.18
CA PRO A 132 2.09 7.71 -17.33
C PRO A 132 3.21 6.66 -17.20
N GLU A 133 4.32 7.03 -16.55
CA GLU A 133 5.44 6.12 -16.33
C GLU A 133 5.06 4.96 -15.42
N VAL A 134 4.29 5.22 -14.35
CA VAL A 134 3.81 4.18 -13.43
C VAL A 134 2.83 3.24 -14.13
N VAL A 135 1.98 3.76 -15.02
CA VAL A 135 1.06 2.92 -15.81
C VAL A 135 1.82 1.96 -16.71
N GLU A 136 2.86 2.45 -17.39
CA GLU A 136 3.65 1.61 -18.28
C GLU A 136 4.43 0.55 -17.49
N GLU A 137 4.95 0.90 -16.31
CA GLU A 137 5.62 -0.05 -15.43
C GLU A 137 4.66 -1.14 -14.91
N VAL A 138 3.44 -0.77 -14.51
CA VAL A 138 2.40 -1.74 -14.16
C VAL A 138 2.09 -2.65 -15.33
N LYS A 139 1.92 -2.10 -16.53
CA LYS A 139 1.64 -2.89 -17.72
C LYS A 139 2.74 -3.91 -17.97
N LYS A 140 4.01 -3.51 -17.83
CA LYS A 140 5.15 -4.42 -17.90
C LYS A 140 5.10 -5.52 -16.83
N ILE A 141 4.80 -5.17 -15.58
CA ILE A 141 4.64 -6.17 -14.50
C ILE A 141 3.53 -7.18 -14.83
N VAL A 142 2.40 -6.71 -15.37
CA VAL A 142 1.25 -7.57 -15.71
C VAL A 142 1.55 -8.45 -16.93
N GLU A 143 2.22 -7.94 -17.96
CA GLU A 143 2.47 -8.65 -19.22
C GLU A 143 3.70 -9.57 -19.14
N GLU A 144 4.81 -9.10 -18.57
CA GLU A 144 6.09 -9.82 -18.54
C GLU A 144 6.32 -10.56 -17.21
N GLY A 145 5.79 -10.03 -16.11
CA GLY A 145 6.14 -10.46 -14.76
C GLY A 145 7.53 -9.99 -14.34
N VAL A 146 7.72 -9.64 -13.06
CA VAL A 146 9.03 -9.28 -12.52
C VAL A 146 9.61 -10.37 -11.61
N PHE A 147 8.75 -11.21 -11.04
CA PHE A 147 9.16 -12.37 -10.27
C PHE A 147 9.59 -13.54 -11.18
N PRO A 148 10.64 -14.30 -10.82
CA PRO A 148 11.04 -15.48 -11.58
C PRO A 148 9.95 -16.57 -11.51
N LYS A 149 9.70 -17.27 -12.62
CA LYS A 149 8.72 -18.36 -12.64
C LYS A 149 9.23 -19.56 -11.83
N ARG A 150 8.70 -19.76 -10.62
CA ARG A 150 8.98 -20.93 -9.76
C ARG A 150 7.75 -21.29 -8.92
N SER A 151 7.82 -22.38 -8.16
CA SER A 151 6.68 -22.92 -7.42
C SER A 151 6.21 -22.07 -6.23
N TRP A 152 7.07 -21.20 -5.68
CA TRP A 152 6.86 -20.43 -4.44
C TRP A 152 6.45 -21.26 -3.22
N LYS A 153 6.65 -22.58 -3.31
CA LYS A 153 6.46 -23.54 -2.23
C LYS A 153 7.72 -23.67 -1.40
N TYR A 154 7.57 -24.22 -0.20
CA TYR A 154 8.73 -24.49 0.64
C TYR A 154 9.66 -25.50 -0.02
N SER A 155 10.96 -25.26 0.10
CA SER A 155 12.01 -26.18 -0.35
C SER A 155 13.27 -25.95 0.47
N GLU A 156 13.95 -27.02 0.88
CA GLU A 156 15.19 -26.95 1.65
C GLU A 156 16.32 -26.25 0.89
N VAL A 157 16.26 -26.25 -0.45
CA VAL A 157 17.23 -25.55 -1.31
C VAL A 157 16.90 -24.06 -1.52
N SER A 158 15.87 -23.54 -0.85
CA SER A 158 15.48 -22.12 -0.88
C SER A 158 15.45 -21.53 0.54
N PRO A 159 16.63 -21.37 1.19
CA PRO A 159 16.70 -20.81 2.55
C PRO A 159 16.35 -19.32 2.57
N PRO A 160 16.17 -18.72 3.77
CA PRO A 160 16.09 -17.28 3.93
C PRO A 160 17.26 -16.55 3.26
N LEU A 161 16.99 -15.41 2.62
CA LEU A 161 17.98 -14.69 1.80
C LEU A 161 19.07 -14.00 2.61
N TRP A 162 18.76 -13.62 3.86
CA TRP A 162 19.72 -13.02 4.77
C TRP A 162 19.82 -13.84 6.05
N GLN A 163 21.02 -13.85 6.63
CA GLN A 163 21.24 -14.40 7.96
C GLN A 163 20.65 -13.47 9.01
N SER A 164 19.82 -14.03 9.89
CA SER A 164 19.20 -13.32 11.00
C SER A 164 18.96 -14.28 12.16
N LYS A 165 18.74 -13.73 13.36
CA LYS A 165 18.32 -14.53 14.52
C LYS A 165 16.92 -15.16 14.36
N TYR A 166 16.19 -14.82 13.30
CA TYR A 166 14.84 -15.33 13.03
C TYR A 166 14.82 -16.46 11.99
N ASN A 167 15.98 -16.92 11.51
CA ASN A 167 16.05 -17.90 10.42
C ASN A 167 15.29 -19.19 10.74
N GLU A 168 15.40 -19.70 11.97
CA GLU A 168 14.67 -20.90 12.40
C GLU A 168 13.15 -20.69 12.35
N ILE A 169 12.67 -19.53 12.83
CA ILE A 169 11.24 -19.16 12.82
C ILE A 169 10.74 -19.03 11.37
N ILE A 170 11.52 -18.37 10.50
CA ILE A 170 11.19 -18.20 9.08
C ILE A 170 11.06 -19.55 8.40
N VAL A 171 12.04 -20.44 8.60
CA VAL A 171 12.03 -21.79 8.00
C VAL A 171 10.86 -22.61 8.54
N ALA A 172 10.59 -22.56 9.84
CA ALA A 172 9.48 -23.28 10.46
C ALA A 172 8.12 -22.81 9.93
N ALA A 173 7.90 -21.49 9.84
CA ALA A 173 6.68 -20.91 9.28
C ALA A 173 6.51 -21.23 7.79
N ALA A 174 7.58 -21.04 7.00
CA ALA A 174 7.63 -21.35 5.57
C ALA A 174 7.27 -22.81 5.29
N LYS A 175 7.88 -23.75 6.05
CA LYS A 175 7.59 -25.18 5.97
C LYS A 175 6.14 -25.50 6.35
N LYS A 176 5.63 -24.91 7.44
CA LYS A 176 4.27 -25.15 7.93
C LYS A 176 3.19 -24.72 6.93
N PHE A 177 3.39 -23.58 6.28
CA PHE A 177 2.40 -23.01 5.36
C PHE A 177 2.71 -23.30 3.89
N ASP A 178 3.76 -24.07 3.59
CA ASP A 178 4.20 -24.40 2.24
C ASP A 178 4.40 -23.14 1.37
N VAL A 179 5.24 -22.22 1.89
CA VAL A 179 5.66 -20.98 1.22
C VAL A 179 7.19 -20.97 1.15
N ASP A 180 7.74 -20.40 0.08
CA ASP A 180 9.18 -20.25 -0.08
C ASP A 180 9.82 -19.37 1.02
N ALA A 181 10.82 -19.89 1.72
CA ALA A 181 11.46 -19.16 2.82
C ALA A 181 12.24 -17.93 2.33
N ALA A 182 12.73 -17.94 1.09
CA ALA A 182 13.34 -16.76 0.47
C ALA A 182 12.31 -15.66 0.24
N LEU A 183 11.07 -16.00 -0.15
CA LEU A 183 9.99 -15.02 -0.32
C LEU A 183 9.58 -14.41 1.03
N VAL A 184 9.41 -15.24 2.07
CA VAL A 184 9.11 -14.75 3.43
C VAL A 184 10.20 -13.79 3.92
N SER A 185 11.47 -14.19 3.76
CA SER A 185 12.64 -13.36 4.09
C SER A 185 12.69 -12.05 3.31
N ALA A 186 12.38 -12.07 2.01
CA ALA A 186 12.32 -10.88 1.17
C ALA A 186 11.20 -9.91 1.58
N VAL A 187 10.04 -10.42 1.98
CA VAL A 187 8.95 -9.62 2.54
C VAL A 187 9.37 -9.00 3.88
N ILE A 188 9.92 -9.76 4.83
CA ILE A 188 10.41 -9.21 6.11
C ILE A 188 11.43 -8.08 5.88
N LYS A 189 12.38 -8.29 4.96
CA LYS A 189 13.37 -7.26 4.61
C LYS A 189 12.71 -6.00 4.06
N ALA A 190 11.70 -6.15 3.21
CA ALA A 190 11.01 -5.03 2.57
C ALA A 190 10.05 -4.27 3.51
N GLU A 191 9.55 -4.94 4.55
CA GLU A 191 8.57 -4.41 5.49
C GLU A 191 9.21 -3.69 6.69
N SER A 192 10.17 -4.33 7.36
CA SER A 192 10.72 -3.80 8.60
C SER A 192 12.24 -3.80 8.69
N ASP A 193 12.92 -4.24 7.64
CA ASP A 193 14.35 -4.50 7.68
C ASP A 193 14.78 -5.37 8.88
N TYR A 194 13.94 -6.38 9.21
CA TYR A 194 14.11 -7.26 10.37
C TYR A 194 14.00 -6.60 11.76
N ASN A 195 13.45 -5.38 11.85
CA ASN A 195 13.07 -4.78 13.12
C ASN A 195 11.75 -5.39 13.65
N PRO A 196 11.74 -6.08 14.80
CA PRO A 196 10.52 -6.70 15.34
C PRO A 196 9.59 -5.70 16.03
N HIS A 197 10.07 -4.49 16.31
CA HIS A 197 9.30 -3.44 16.98
C HIS A 197 8.88 -2.32 16.02
N GLU A 198 8.96 -2.57 14.71
CA GLU A 198 8.57 -1.61 13.69
C GLU A 198 7.06 -1.31 13.77
N LEU A 199 6.73 -0.02 13.79
CA LEU A 199 5.35 0.49 13.79
C LEU A 199 5.24 1.57 12.73
N SER A 200 4.46 1.32 11.68
CA SER A 200 4.23 2.34 10.65
C SER A 200 3.20 3.38 11.11
N HIS A 201 3.23 4.54 10.45
CA HIS A 201 2.23 5.62 10.61
C HIS A 201 0.79 5.14 10.32
N LYS A 202 0.63 4.11 9.48
CA LYS A 202 -0.64 3.45 9.13
C LYS A 202 -1.08 2.44 10.19
N GLY A 203 -0.24 2.12 11.16
CA GLY A 203 -0.51 1.19 12.26
C GLY A 203 -0.13 -0.26 11.99
N ALA A 204 0.61 -0.55 10.92
CA ALA A 204 1.18 -1.87 10.65
C ALA A 204 2.30 -2.20 11.64
N ARG A 205 2.38 -3.47 12.09
CA ARG A 205 3.20 -3.87 13.25
C ARG A 205 4.12 -5.06 12.98
N GLY A 206 5.33 -5.00 13.52
CA GLY A 206 6.28 -6.10 13.60
C GLY A 206 7.04 -6.41 12.31
N LEU A 207 7.64 -7.61 12.27
CA LEU A 207 8.58 -8.03 11.22
C LEU A 207 7.99 -8.03 9.81
N MET A 208 6.73 -8.43 9.68
CA MET A 208 6.02 -8.54 8.41
C MET A 208 4.94 -7.47 8.26
N GLN A 209 5.01 -6.41 9.10
CA GLN A 209 4.13 -5.23 9.08
C GLN A 209 2.65 -5.59 8.87
N LEU A 210 2.11 -6.41 9.77
CA LEU A 210 0.71 -6.78 9.70
C LEU A 210 -0.17 -5.62 10.21
N MET A 211 -1.13 -5.19 9.40
CA MET A 211 -2.23 -4.35 9.88
C MET A 211 -3.02 -5.10 10.96
N PRO A 212 -3.57 -4.43 11.99
CA PRO A 212 -4.27 -5.12 13.08
C PRO A 212 -5.42 -6.01 12.63
N ALA A 213 -6.20 -5.60 11.63
CA ALA A 213 -7.25 -6.44 11.04
C ALA A 213 -6.69 -7.73 10.43
N THR A 214 -5.55 -7.65 9.75
CA THR A 214 -4.84 -8.81 9.19
C THR A 214 -4.26 -9.69 10.31
N ALA A 215 -3.66 -9.09 11.33
CA ALA A 215 -3.13 -9.81 12.48
C ALA A 215 -4.24 -10.62 13.17
N GLU A 216 -5.40 -9.99 13.42
CA GLU A 216 -6.59 -10.64 13.99
C GLU A 216 -7.09 -11.79 13.09
N ARG A 217 -7.26 -11.53 11.78
CA ARG A 217 -7.70 -12.53 10.79
C ARG A 217 -6.80 -13.77 10.79
N PHE A 218 -5.50 -13.60 11.03
CA PHE A 218 -4.52 -14.69 11.02
C PHE A 218 -4.11 -15.18 12.41
N GLY A 219 -4.77 -14.70 13.48
CA GLY A 219 -4.68 -15.26 14.84
C GLY A 219 -3.50 -14.76 15.68
N VAL A 220 -3.00 -13.56 15.37
CA VAL A 220 -1.93 -12.90 16.15
C VAL A 220 -2.52 -12.26 17.40
N LYS A 221 -1.92 -12.54 18.56
CA LYS A 221 -2.22 -11.89 19.84
C LYS A 221 -1.26 -10.75 20.11
N ASN A 222 0.01 -10.92 19.78
CA ASN A 222 1.04 -9.90 19.91
C ASN A 222 1.81 -9.72 18.59
N SER A 223 1.49 -8.66 17.83
CA SER A 223 2.14 -8.39 16.55
C SER A 223 3.62 -8.02 16.65
N PHE A 224 4.13 -7.71 17.84
CA PHE A 224 5.57 -7.48 18.07
C PHE A 224 6.31 -8.75 18.53
N ASP A 225 5.58 -9.85 18.78
CA ASP A 225 6.21 -11.15 18.97
C ASP A 225 6.68 -11.67 17.59
N PRO A 226 7.98 -11.97 17.42
CA PRO A 226 8.52 -12.42 16.14
C PRO A 226 7.89 -13.70 15.61
N GLU A 227 7.58 -14.68 16.49
CA GLU A 227 7.05 -15.97 16.06
C GLU A 227 5.61 -15.82 15.58
N GLU A 228 4.75 -15.18 16.38
CA GLU A 228 3.37 -14.93 15.99
C GLU A 228 3.28 -14.11 14.69
N ASN A 229 4.08 -13.06 14.57
CA ASN A 229 4.08 -12.18 13.41
C ASN A 229 4.55 -12.89 12.13
N ILE A 230 5.67 -13.63 12.20
CA ILE A 230 6.18 -14.38 11.04
C ILE A 230 5.21 -15.50 10.64
N TYR A 231 4.64 -16.23 11.60
CA TYR A 231 3.67 -17.30 11.29
C TYR A 231 2.43 -16.74 10.61
N ALA A 232 1.88 -15.64 11.11
CA ALA A 232 0.72 -15.01 10.50
C ALA A 232 1.03 -14.42 9.12
N GLY A 233 2.16 -13.73 8.96
CA GLY A 233 2.57 -13.18 7.66
C GLY A 233 2.85 -14.26 6.61
N ALA A 234 3.51 -15.36 6.98
CA ALA A 234 3.70 -16.52 6.09
C ALA A 234 2.36 -17.18 5.71
N ARG A 235 1.44 -17.32 6.67
CA ARG A 235 0.08 -17.83 6.42
C ARG A 235 -0.72 -16.89 5.50
N TYR A 236 -0.56 -15.59 5.68
CA TYR A 236 -1.19 -14.59 4.82
C TYR A 236 -0.63 -14.65 3.39
N LEU A 237 0.70 -14.71 3.23
CA LEU A 237 1.34 -14.94 1.93
C LEU A 237 0.85 -16.22 1.26
N LYS A 238 0.71 -17.34 2.00
CA LYS A 238 0.14 -18.58 1.44
C LYS A 238 -1.28 -18.36 0.93
N TRP A 239 -2.11 -17.64 1.71
CA TRP A 239 -3.47 -17.34 1.31
C TRP A 239 -3.49 -16.50 0.02
N LEU A 240 -2.66 -15.47 -0.10
CA LEU A 240 -2.54 -14.64 -1.30
C LEU A 240 -2.04 -15.45 -2.52
N LEU A 241 -0.98 -16.23 -2.36
CA LEU A 241 -0.47 -17.09 -3.43
C LEU A 241 -1.55 -18.06 -3.92
N LYS A 242 -2.38 -18.60 -3.02
CA LYS A 242 -3.52 -19.44 -3.42
C LYS A 242 -4.60 -18.62 -4.14
N THR A 243 -4.93 -17.43 -3.65
CA THR A 243 -5.96 -16.55 -4.22
C THR A 243 -5.63 -16.11 -5.65
N PHE A 244 -4.34 -15.96 -5.97
CA PHE A 244 -3.86 -15.53 -7.29
C PHE A 244 -3.16 -16.65 -8.06
N ASP A 245 -3.56 -17.91 -7.85
CA ASP A 245 -3.12 -19.09 -8.62
C ASP A 245 -1.59 -19.26 -8.74
N GLY A 246 -0.86 -18.88 -7.68
CA GLY A 246 0.60 -18.94 -7.61
C GLY A 246 1.32 -17.78 -8.29
N ASN A 247 0.59 -16.77 -8.80
CA ASN A 247 1.18 -15.56 -9.36
C ASN A 247 1.78 -14.69 -8.24
N ALA A 248 3.11 -14.71 -8.12
CA ALA A 248 3.82 -13.97 -7.08
C ALA A 248 3.76 -12.45 -7.29
N ASP A 249 3.70 -11.95 -8.53
CA ASP A 249 3.55 -10.52 -8.79
C ASP A 249 2.25 -10.00 -8.17
N LEU A 250 1.13 -10.71 -8.38
CA LEU A 250 -0.17 -10.36 -7.80
C LEU A 250 -0.23 -10.60 -6.30
N ALA A 251 0.34 -11.70 -5.81
CA ALA A 251 0.31 -12.01 -4.38
C ALA A 251 1.13 -11.00 -3.56
N VAL A 252 2.30 -10.59 -4.04
CA VAL A 252 3.14 -9.58 -3.38
C VAL A 252 2.52 -8.18 -3.53
N ALA A 253 1.94 -7.86 -4.68
CA ALA A 253 1.16 -6.64 -4.85
C ALA A 253 0.00 -6.57 -3.84
N ALA A 254 -0.74 -7.67 -3.67
CA ALA A 254 -1.83 -7.76 -2.71
C ALA A 254 -1.34 -7.72 -1.26
N TYR A 255 -0.13 -8.18 -0.95
CA TYR A 255 0.40 -8.10 0.41
C TYR A 255 0.54 -6.64 0.86
N ASN A 256 1.08 -5.78 -0.01
CA ASN A 256 1.25 -4.35 0.25
C ASN A 256 -0.04 -3.55 0.03
N ALA A 257 -0.71 -3.75 -1.12
CA ALA A 257 -1.84 -2.94 -1.56
C ALA A 257 -3.20 -3.51 -1.17
N GLY A 258 -3.25 -4.71 -0.57
CA GLY A 258 -4.43 -5.53 -0.28
C GLY A 258 -5.16 -6.10 -1.50
N GLU A 259 -5.78 -7.27 -1.31
CA GLU A 259 -6.43 -8.05 -2.38
C GLU A 259 -7.55 -7.29 -3.09
N GLY A 260 -8.31 -6.46 -2.37
CA GLY A 260 -9.42 -5.71 -2.94
C GLY A 260 -8.99 -4.73 -4.03
N ASN A 261 -7.77 -4.19 -3.95
CA ASN A 261 -7.23 -3.34 -5.01
C ASN A 261 -6.83 -4.15 -6.23
N ILE A 262 -6.33 -5.37 -6.04
CA ILE A 262 -5.99 -6.23 -7.17
C ILE A 262 -7.25 -6.53 -7.99
N TRP A 263 -8.37 -6.81 -7.33
CA TRP A 263 -9.65 -7.02 -8.01
C TRP A 263 -10.18 -5.74 -8.66
N LYS A 264 -10.09 -4.60 -7.97
CA LYS A 264 -10.55 -3.30 -8.49
C LYS A 264 -9.84 -2.90 -9.78
N TYR A 265 -8.52 -3.12 -9.86
CA TYR A 265 -7.70 -2.77 -11.02
C TYR A 265 -7.53 -3.94 -12.00
N ASN A 266 -8.11 -5.11 -11.70
CA ASN A 266 -7.94 -6.34 -12.46
C ASN A 266 -6.46 -6.68 -12.71
N GLY A 267 -5.62 -6.48 -11.69
CA GLY A 267 -4.17 -6.58 -11.79
C GLY A 267 -3.46 -5.71 -10.74
N VAL A 268 -2.17 -5.48 -10.94
CA VAL A 268 -1.38 -4.62 -10.05
C VAL A 268 -1.93 -3.19 -10.13
N PRO A 269 -2.31 -2.56 -9.00
CA PRO A 269 -2.76 -1.18 -9.02
C PRO A 269 -1.59 -0.25 -9.34
N PRO A 270 -1.84 0.88 -10.04
CA PRO A 270 -0.81 1.86 -10.38
C PRO A 270 -0.47 2.79 -9.21
N PHE A 271 -0.24 2.20 -8.03
CA PHE A 271 0.33 2.88 -6.88
C PHE A 271 1.84 2.76 -6.96
N ARG A 272 2.52 3.89 -6.87
CA ARG A 272 3.98 3.93 -6.96
C ARG A 272 4.60 3.19 -5.78
N GLU A 273 4.00 3.27 -4.59
CA GLU A 273 4.42 2.48 -3.42
C GLU A 273 4.44 0.97 -3.75
N THR A 274 3.33 0.45 -4.30
CA THR A 274 3.16 -0.96 -4.62
C THR A 274 4.09 -1.42 -5.73
N VAL A 275 4.23 -0.65 -6.81
CA VAL A 275 5.17 -0.94 -7.90
C VAL A 275 6.61 -1.02 -7.38
N ASN A 276 7.02 -0.05 -6.56
CA ASN A 276 8.35 -0.06 -5.93
C ASN A 276 8.55 -1.26 -5.00
N TYR A 277 7.51 -1.63 -4.25
CA TYR A 277 7.53 -2.76 -3.33
C TYR A 277 7.76 -4.09 -4.06
N ILE A 278 7.00 -4.36 -5.12
CA ILE A 278 7.14 -5.56 -5.97
C ILE A 278 8.55 -5.62 -6.56
N ASN A 279 9.01 -4.52 -7.18
CA ASN A 279 10.34 -4.46 -7.80
C ASN A 279 11.48 -4.70 -6.79
N ARG A 280 11.37 -4.15 -5.59
CA ARG A 280 12.35 -4.32 -4.51
C ARG A 280 12.47 -5.79 -4.12
N ILE A 281 11.35 -6.47 -3.87
CA ILE A 281 11.32 -7.89 -3.50
C ILE A 281 11.82 -8.78 -4.64
N ALA A 282 11.35 -8.54 -5.87
CA ALA A 282 11.80 -9.29 -7.04
C ALA A 282 13.32 -9.13 -7.27
N LYS A 283 13.88 -7.94 -7.05
CA LYS A 283 15.32 -7.68 -7.11
C LYS A 283 16.09 -8.50 -6.07
N HIS A 284 15.60 -8.55 -4.82
CA HIS A 284 16.23 -9.36 -3.78
C HIS A 284 16.28 -10.85 -4.13
N ILE A 285 15.17 -11.39 -4.62
CA ILE A 285 15.08 -12.81 -4.99
C ILE A 285 15.97 -13.13 -6.19
N ARG A 286 15.96 -12.30 -7.24
CA ARG A 286 16.83 -12.52 -8.42
C ARG A 286 18.31 -12.54 -8.02
N LYS A 287 18.74 -11.54 -7.25
CA LYS A 287 20.12 -11.46 -6.76
C LYS A 287 20.53 -12.74 -6.01
N ALA A 288 19.67 -13.23 -5.14
CA ALA A 288 19.98 -14.46 -4.39
C ALA A 288 20.00 -15.72 -5.25
N ILE A 289 19.14 -15.81 -6.28
CA ILE A 289 19.18 -16.90 -7.25
C ILE A 289 20.51 -16.88 -8.00
N ASP A 290 20.93 -15.71 -8.49
CA ASP A 290 22.17 -15.55 -9.24
C ASP A 290 23.39 -15.94 -8.39
N GLU A 291 23.44 -15.49 -7.13
CA GLU A 291 24.49 -15.85 -6.17
C GLU A 291 24.54 -17.36 -5.89
N ASN A 292 23.38 -18.02 -5.76
CA ASN A 292 23.30 -19.46 -5.56
C ASN A 292 23.71 -20.27 -6.80
N VAL A 293 23.42 -19.79 -8.01
CA VAL A 293 23.83 -20.42 -9.27
C VAL A 293 25.36 -20.37 -9.41
N ILE A 294 25.97 -19.22 -9.11
CA ILE A 294 27.42 -19.04 -9.14
C ILE A 294 28.09 -20.00 -8.15
N ALA A 295 27.63 -20.01 -6.89
CA ALA A 295 28.18 -20.90 -5.86
C ALA A 295 28.08 -22.39 -6.25
N SER A 296 26.96 -22.79 -6.85
CA SER A 296 26.76 -24.18 -7.30
C SER A 296 27.69 -24.56 -8.47
N ALA A 297 27.95 -23.64 -9.39
CA ALA A 297 28.84 -23.85 -10.53
C ALA A 297 30.32 -23.96 -10.10
N GLU A 298 30.75 -23.16 -9.12
CA GLU A 298 32.10 -23.21 -8.56
C GLU A 298 32.38 -24.55 -7.86
N VAL A 299 31.42 -25.06 -7.07
CA VAL A 299 31.52 -26.37 -6.41
C VAL A 299 31.60 -27.50 -7.43
N ALA A 300 30.79 -27.47 -8.49
CA ALA A 300 30.82 -28.46 -9.56
C ALA A 300 32.15 -28.45 -10.33
N SER A 301 32.69 -27.26 -10.60
CA SER A 301 34.01 -27.09 -11.24
C SER A 301 35.13 -27.66 -10.37
N ALA A 302 35.18 -27.30 -9.07
CA ALA A 302 36.17 -27.81 -8.12
C ALA A 302 36.13 -29.34 -7.96
N ALA A 303 34.94 -29.95 -8.02
CA ALA A 303 34.79 -31.40 -7.97
C ALA A 303 35.23 -32.13 -9.25
N SER A 304 35.27 -31.43 -10.39
CA SER A 304 35.72 -31.97 -11.68
C SER A 304 37.24 -31.90 -11.88
N VAL A 305 37.92 -30.94 -11.25
CA VAL A 305 39.39 -30.77 -11.32
C VAL A 305 40.13 -31.78 -10.42
N ASN A 306 39.45 -32.36 -9.43
CA ASN A 306 40.00 -33.35 -8.50
C ASN A 306 39.71 -34.83 -8.90
N ARG A 307 39.30 -35.09 -10.15
CA ARG A 307 39.20 -36.44 -10.73
C ARG A 307 40.18 -36.60 -11.88
#